data_AF-A0A6C0ASL4-F1
#
_entry.id   AF-A0A6C0ASL4-F1
#
_cell.length_a   1.000
_cell.length_b   1.000
_cell.length_c   1.000
_cell.angle_alpha   90.00
_cell.angle_beta   90.00
_cell.angle_gamma   90.00
#
_symmetry.space_group_name_H-M   'P 1'
#
loop_
_entity.id
_entity.type
_entity.pdbx_description
1 polymer ?
#
loop_
_entity_poly.entity_id
_entity_poly.type
_entity_poly.pdbx_seq_one_letter_code
_entity_poly.pdbx_strand_id
1 'polypeptide(L)'
;MALYVHPENQELLWNIMNQTPYLKTMLSYQTIEQKQEWFKSVIQLFYQQNNHRTLDKAELNQLNKDTLSYMLNYAKAAPPSNNIESSILSQRNQRTVETFQPKIPTPPIVPDNRAEMFNQQFNVRQKEYETMLDRKPPTEPDFKETVSDGVISNMDELIKKHMAERDEVLKQYAPKPLIPLPENTVEPVKPKENVTLEPENPLEAKVSTLSDKITALLEQIQILQEKVDKIHIKSTVLPNVPTDSVIPTDTVVPTLQPEQER
;
A
#
# COMPACT_ATOMS: atom_id res chain seq x y z
N MET A 1 30.87 -13.90 -9.72
CA MET A 1 29.40 -13.86 -9.91
C MET A 1 28.59 -14.68 -8.91
N ALA A 2 29.05 -15.85 -8.44
CA ALA A 2 28.32 -16.63 -7.42
C ALA A 2 27.96 -15.83 -6.16
N LEU A 3 28.84 -14.93 -5.72
CA LEU A 3 28.59 -14.02 -4.60
C LEU A 3 27.42 -13.04 -4.84
N TYR A 4 27.23 -12.60 -6.09
CA TYR A 4 26.14 -11.69 -6.44
C TYR A 4 24.80 -12.41 -6.35
N VAL A 5 24.69 -13.62 -6.90
CA VAL A 5 23.46 -14.44 -6.88
C VAL A 5 23.26 -15.22 -5.57
N HIS A 6 24.13 -15.03 -4.58
CA HIS A 6 24.01 -15.68 -3.29
C HIS A 6 22.70 -15.26 -2.58
N PRO A 7 21.96 -16.18 -1.93
CA PRO A 7 20.67 -15.89 -1.31
C PRO A 7 20.70 -14.67 -0.38
N GLU A 8 21.71 -14.57 0.49
CA GLU A 8 21.86 -13.46 1.44
C GLU A 8 22.04 -12.10 0.74
N ASN A 9 22.80 -12.06 -0.35
CA ASN A 9 23.02 -10.82 -1.11
C ASN A 9 21.74 -10.41 -1.86
N GLN A 10 21.03 -11.38 -2.41
CA GLN A 10 19.76 -11.16 -3.11
C GLN A 10 18.66 -10.71 -2.15
N GLU A 11 18.61 -11.28 -0.94
CA GLU A 11 17.70 -10.85 0.12
C GLU A 11 18.02 -9.42 0.58
N LEU A 12 19.30 -9.05 0.72
CA LEU A 12 19.71 -7.69 1.01
C LEU A 12 19.20 -6.71 -0.06
N LEU A 13 19.43 -6.99 -1.34
CA LEU A 13 18.99 -6.16 -2.45
C LEU A 13 17.46 -6.05 -2.48
N TRP A 14 16.76 -7.16 -2.27
CA TRP A 14 15.30 -7.21 -2.18
C TRP A 14 14.77 -6.35 -1.03
N ASN A 15 15.39 -6.42 0.14
CA ASN A 15 15.01 -5.64 1.31
C ASN A 15 15.22 -4.14 1.08
N ILE A 16 16.36 -3.74 0.52
CA ILE A 16 16.64 -2.33 0.19
C ILE A 16 15.65 -1.80 -0.84
N MET A 17 15.34 -2.59 -1.87
CA MET A 17 14.34 -2.25 -2.88
C MET A 17 12.98 -1.94 -2.25
N ASN A 18 12.52 -2.76 -1.31
CA ASN A 18 11.22 -2.59 -0.64
C ASN A 18 11.19 -1.48 0.41
N GLN A 19 12.34 -1.13 1.00
CA GLN A 19 12.45 -0.05 1.98
C GLN A 19 12.58 1.33 1.33
N THR A 20 13.04 1.39 0.08
CA THR A 20 13.25 2.67 -0.62
C THR A 20 11.90 3.30 -1.00
N PRO A 21 11.55 4.53 -0.51
CA PRO A 21 10.23 5.11 -0.69
C PRO A 21 9.77 5.22 -2.15
N TYR A 22 10.66 5.65 -3.05
CA TYR A 22 10.36 5.80 -4.48
C TYR A 22 10.01 4.47 -5.16
N LEU A 23 10.78 3.42 -4.84
CA LEU A 23 10.54 2.08 -5.34
C LEU A 23 9.24 1.52 -4.75
N LYS A 24 9.02 1.72 -3.45
CA LYS A 24 7.79 1.30 -2.77
C LYS A 24 6.55 1.94 -3.40
N THR A 25 6.59 3.22 -3.75
CA THR A 25 5.47 3.91 -4.42
C THR A 25 5.26 3.46 -5.87
N MET A 26 6.33 3.18 -6.62
CA MET A 26 6.19 2.71 -8.00
C MET A 26 5.65 1.27 -8.03
N LEU A 27 6.14 0.43 -7.13
CA LEU A 27 5.76 -0.97 -7.03
C LEU A 27 4.44 -1.16 -6.26
N SER A 28 3.82 -0.13 -5.67
CA SER A 28 2.60 -0.32 -4.86
C SER A 28 1.43 -0.89 -5.66
N TYR A 29 1.38 -0.61 -6.96
CA TYR A 29 0.34 -1.08 -7.88
C TYR A 29 0.61 -2.48 -8.45
N GLN A 30 1.79 -3.05 -8.19
CA GLN A 30 2.18 -4.36 -8.68
C GLN A 30 1.85 -5.45 -7.66
N THR A 31 1.48 -6.63 -8.14
CA THR A 31 1.36 -7.82 -7.29
C THR A 31 2.74 -8.27 -6.80
N ILE A 32 2.79 -9.12 -5.78
CA ILE A 32 4.07 -9.63 -5.26
C ILE A 32 4.82 -10.43 -6.33
N GLU A 33 4.11 -11.17 -7.17
CA GLU A 33 4.66 -11.95 -8.28
C GLU A 33 5.30 -11.04 -9.33
N GLN A 34 4.61 -9.95 -9.70
CA GLN A 34 5.13 -8.97 -10.67
C GLN A 34 6.41 -8.31 -10.17
N LYS A 35 6.49 -7.99 -8.86
CA LYS A 35 7.71 -7.45 -8.25
C LYS A 35 8.86 -8.44 -8.28
N GLN A 36 8.57 -9.71 -7.98
CA GLN A 36 9.57 -10.77 -8.01
C GLN A 36 10.09 -11.00 -9.42
N GLU A 37 9.21 -11.06 -10.42
CA GLU A 37 9.61 -11.22 -11.83
C GLU A 37 10.43 -10.02 -12.32
N TRP A 38 10.01 -8.80 -11.96
CA TRP A 38 10.80 -7.60 -12.27
C TRP A 38 12.18 -7.66 -11.62
N PHE A 39 12.25 -7.96 -10.31
CA PHE A 39 13.52 -8.10 -9.60
C PHE A 39 14.43 -9.15 -10.26
N LYS A 40 13.91 -10.35 -10.55
CA LYS A 40 14.65 -11.40 -11.28
C LYS A 40 15.19 -10.88 -12.62
N SER A 41 14.40 -10.13 -13.38
CA SER A 41 14.83 -9.58 -14.66
C SER A 41 16.01 -8.61 -14.52
N VAL A 42 16.01 -7.78 -13.48
CA VAL A 42 17.12 -6.86 -13.18
C VAL A 42 18.36 -7.63 -12.76
N ILE A 43 18.20 -8.60 -11.85
CA ILE A 43 19.32 -9.44 -11.41
C ILE A 43 19.93 -10.20 -12.59
N GLN A 44 19.09 -10.76 -13.46
CA GLN A 44 19.52 -11.45 -14.66
C GLN A 44 20.29 -10.53 -15.62
N LEU A 45 19.84 -9.29 -15.83
CA LEU A 45 20.54 -8.31 -16.65
C LEU A 45 21.96 -8.05 -16.13
N PHE A 46 22.09 -7.75 -14.84
CA PHE A 46 23.40 -7.47 -14.23
C PHE A 46 24.31 -8.70 -14.17
N TYR A 47 23.73 -9.88 -13.95
CA TYR A 47 24.45 -11.14 -14.03
C TYR A 47 25.00 -11.35 -15.45
N GLN A 48 24.16 -11.22 -16.47
CA GLN A 48 24.55 -11.38 -17.87
C GLN A 48 25.67 -10.43 -18.28
N GLN A 49 25.57 -9.16 -17.88
CA GLN A 49 26.57 -8.14 -18.18
C GLN A 49 27.92 -8.41 -17.50
N ASN A 50 27.92 -9.03 -16.32
CA ASN A 50 29.13 -9.23 -15.51
C ASN A 50 29.58 -10.69 -15.43
N ASN A 51 29.01 -11.60 -16.25
CA ASN A 51 29.23 -13.05 -16.15
C ASN A 51 30.70 -13.51 -16.13
N HIS A 52 31.57 -12.77 -16.81
CA HIS A 52 32.99 -13.09 -16.96
C HIS A 52 33.88 -12.48 -15.86
N ARG A 53 33.30 -11.74 -14.91
CA ARG A 53 34.04 -11.04 -13.85
C ARG A 53 34.06 -11.86 -12.56
N THR A 54 35.26 -12.03 -12.01
CA THR A 54 35.45 -12.47 -10.62
C THR A 54 35.16 -11.28 -9.72
N LEU A 55 34.29 -11.44 -8.72
CA LEU A 55 33.94 -10.35 -7.81
C LEU A 55 34.76 -10.47 -6.53
N ASP A 56 35.52 -9.44 -6.22
CA ASP A 56 35.94 -9.17 -4.85
C ASP A 56 34.81 -8.50 -4.04
N LYS A 57 34.91 -8.46 -2.70
CA LYS A 57 33.93 -7.81 -1.81
C LYS A 57 33.68 -6.34 -2.18
N ALA A 58 34.73 -5.62 -2.55
CA ALA A 58 34.61 -4.22 -2.97
C ALA A 58 33.81 -4.10 -4.28
N GLU A 59 34.08 -4.98 -5.24
CA GLU A 59 33.40 -5.00 -6.53
C GLU A 59 31.96 -5.48 -6.42
N LEU A 60 31.67 -6.44 -5.52
CA LEU A 60 30.31 -6.89 -5.20
C LEU A 60 29.48 -5.73 -4.66
N ASN A 61 30.03 -4.97 -3.72
CA ASN A 61 29.35 -3.80 -3.17
C ASN A 61 29.11 -2.73 -4.23
N GLN A 62 30.06 -2.52 -5.14
CA GLN A 62 29.87 -1.59 -6.25
C GLN A 62 28.76 -2.08 -7.19
N LEU A 63 28.79 -3.36 -7.56
CA LEU A 63 27.77 -3.96 -8.41
C LEU A 63 26.37 -3.85 -7.78
N ASN A 64 26.25 -4.12 -6.47
CA ASN A 64 25.00 -3.93 -5.72
C ASN A 64 24.50 -2.49 -5.79
N LYS A 65 25.39 -1.50 -5.64
CA LYS A 65 25.04 -0.07 -5.77
C LYS A 65 24.58 0.27 -7.17
N ASP A 66 25.23 -0.26 -8.19
CA ASP A 66 24.89 -0.03 -9.59
C ASP A 66 23.51 -0.63 -9.92
N THR A 67 23.25 -1.85 -9.43
CA THR A 67 21.94 -2.52 -9.54
C THR A 67 20.83 -1.70 -8.89
N LEU A 68 21.04 -1.24 -7.64
CA LEU A 68 20.06 -0.41 -6.94
C LEU A 68 19.86 0.95 -7.62
N SER A 69 20.92 1.55 -8.15
CA SER A 69 20.85 2.81 -8.90
C SER A 69 20.04 2.64 -10.18
N TYR A 70 20.21 1.52 -10.88
CA TYR A 70 19.40 1.17 -12.04
C TYR A 70 17.93 1.01 -11.66
N MET A 71 17.62 0.25 -10.60
CA MET A 71 16.25 0.09 -10.09
C MET A 71 15.62 1.45 -9.77
N LEU A 72 16.37 2.32 -9.09
CA LEU A 72 15.91 3.66 -8.72
C LEU A 72 15.65 4.55 -9.95
N ASN A 73 16.53 4.52 -10.93
CA ASN A 73 16.37 5.28 -12.17
C ASN A 73 15.17 4.77 -12.98
N TYR A 74 14.94 3.46 -13.01
CA TYR A 74 13.74 2.88 -13.60
C TYR A 74 12.47 3.41 -12.92
N ALA A 75 12.44 3.47 -11.59
CA ALA A 75 11.30 4.02 -10.85
C ALA A 75 11.10 5.53 -11.08
N LYS A 76 12.17 6.29 -11.31
CA LYS A 76 12.09 7.72 -11.64
C LYS A 76 11.62 7.97 -13.08
N ALA A 77 11.96 7.08 -14.01
CA ALA A 77 11.59 7.17 -15.41
C ALA A 77 10.19 6.63 -15.69
N ALA A 78 9.65 5.77 -14.82
CA ALA A 78 8.27 5.33 -14.90
C ALA A 78 7.34 6.54 -14.73
N PRO A 79 6.52 6.89 -15.74
CA PRO A 79 5.55 7.96 -15.59
C PRO A 79 4.61 7.59 -14.43
N PRO A 80 4.17 8.56 -13.60
CA PRO A 80 3.13 8.28 -12.62
C PRO A 80 1.92 7.75 -13.39
N SER A 81 1.50 6.52 -13.10
CA SER A 81 0.28 5.91 -13.63
C SER A 81 -0.96 6.60 -13.05
N ASN A 82 -1.10 7.89 -13.32
CA ASN A 82 -2.32 8.67 -13.19
C ASN A 82 -2.60 9.24 -14.58
N ASN A 83 -2.95 8.37 -15.53
CA ASN A 83 -3.34 8.79 -16.86
C ASN A 83 -4.16 7.71 -17.55
N ILE A 84 -5.43 7.62 -17.14
CA ILE A 84 -6.49 7.03 -17.97
C ILE A 84 -6.98 8.06 -19.03
N GLU A 85 -6.48 9.31 -19.05
CA GLU A 85 -7.02 10.36 -19.94
C GLU A 85 -6.06 10.91 -21.03
N SER A 86 -4.82 10.44 -21.17
CA SER A 86 -3.87 11.01 -22.16
C SER A 86 -3.80 10.30 -23.52
N SER A 87 -4.69 9.35 -23.82
CA SER A 87 -4.76 8.73 -25.16
C SER A 87 -5.72 9.44 -26.14
N ILE A 88 -6.31 10.59 -25.80
CA ILE A 88 -7.26 11.31 -26.68
C ILE A 88 -6.81 12.71 -27.15
N LEU A 89 -5.60 13.18 -26.81
CA LEU A 89 -5.20 14.58 -27.07
C LEU A 89 -3.96 14.81 -27.96
N SER A 90 -3.47 13.79 -28.67
CA SER A 90 -2.29 13.94 -29.56
C SER A 90 -2.59 14.06 -31.06
N GLN A 91 -3.86 14.26 -31.47
CA GLN A 91 -4.18 14.63 -32.87
C GLN A 91 -5.24 15.73 -32.94
N ARG A 92 -4.92 16.95 -32.49
CA ARG A 92 -5.67 18.14 -32.92
C ARG A 92 -4.87 19.43 -32.82
N ASN A 93 -3.72 19.50 -33.49
CA ASN A 93 -3.11 20.78 -33.82
C ASN A 93 -2.99 20.90 -35.34
N GLN A 94 -4.09 21.34 -35.95
CA GLN A 94 -4.15 22.19 -37.14
C GLN A 94 -5.61 22.24 -37.61
N ARG A 95 -6.36 23.24 -37.12
CA ARG A 95 -7.39 23.95 -37.89
C ARG A 95 -7.91 25.13 -37.09
N THR A 96 -7.59 26.33 -37.58
CA THR A 96 -8.30 27.59 -37.36
C THR A 96 -9.74 27.45 -37.83
N VAL A 97 -10.73 27.53 -36.93
CA VAL A 97 -12.10 27.93 -37.28
C VAL A 97 -12.69 28.72 -36.11
N GLU A 98 -13.36 29.80 -36.49
CA GLU A 98 -13.94 30.86 -35.69
C GLU A 98 -15.03 30.41 -34.70
N THR A 99 -15.05 31.12 -33.57
CA THR A 99 -16.21 31.63 -32.83
C THR A 99 -17.56 30.93 -33.00
N PHE A 100 -17.90 30.02 -32.07
CA PHE A 100 -19.23 29.91 -31.48
C PHE A 100 -19.11 29.32 -30.07
N GLN A 101 -19.26 30.13 -29.02
CA GLN A 101 -19.38 29.65 -27.64
C GLN A 101 -20.84 29.67 -27.16
N PRO A 102 -21.45 28.52 -26.85
CA PRO A 102 -22.51 28.48 -25.87
C PRO A 102 -21.89 28.62 -24.46
N LYS A 103 -22.25 29.68 -23.72
CA LYS A 103 -21.83 29.87 -22.32
C LYS A 103 -22.49 28.82 -21.44
N ILE A 104 -21.76 27.76 -21.12
CA ILE A 104 -22.14 26.81 -20.06
C ILE A 104 -21.58 27.37 -18.74
N PRO A 105 -22.38 27.50 -17.66
CA PRO A 105 -21.89 27.95 -16.37
C PRO A 105 -21.08 26.84 -15.70
N THR A 106 -19.79 26.75 -16.01
CA THR A 106 -18.87 25.86 -15.27
C THR A 106 -18.36 26.55 -14.00
N PRO A 107 -18.16 25.81 -12.91
CA PRO A 107 -17.56 26.33 -11.69
C PRO A 107 -16.22 27.03 -11.94
N PRO A 108 -15.80 27.98 -11.09
CA PRO A 108 -14.52 28.65 -11.21
C PRO A 108 -13.39 27.62 -11.26
N ILE A 109 -12.53 27.71 -12.26
CA ILE A 109 -11.30 26.90 -12.35
C ILE A 109 -10.44 27.28 -11.14
N VAL A 110 -10.26 26.33 -10.21
CA VAL A 110 -9.33 26.49 -9.09
C VAL A 110 -7.90 26.46 -9.65
N PRO A 111 -7.07 27.49 -9.42
CA PRO A 111 -5.68 27.46 -9.87
C PRO A 111 -4.92 26.28 -9.22
N ASP A 112 -4.08 25.62 -10.01
CA ASP A 112 -3.29 24.46 -9.56
C ASP A 112 -2.18 24.89 -8.59
N ASN A 113 -2.42 24.73 -7.29
CA ASN A 113 -1.48 25.10 -6.22
C ASN A 113 -0.51 23.97 -5.82
N ARG A 114 -0.43 22.89 -6.61
CA ARG A 114 0.37 21.69 -6.26
C ARG A 114 1.87 22.00 -6.09
N ALA A 115 2.42 22.87 -6.92
CA ALA A 115 3.82 23.28 -6.83
C ALA A 115 4.14 24.05 -5.53
N GLU A 116 3.21 24.90 -5.10
CA GLU A 116 3.35 25.68 -3.87
C GLU A 116 3.32 24.78 -2.63
N MET A 117 2.38 23.81 -2.60
CA MET A 117 2.31 22.82 -1.53
C MET A 117 3.61 21.99 -1.42
N PHE A 118 4.20 21.60 -2.55
CA PHE A 118 5.45 20.85 -2.54
C PHE A 118 6.61 21.67 -1.94
N ASN A 119 6.73 22.93 -2.35
CA ASN A 119 7.75 23.84 -1.82
C ASN A 119 7.58 24.08 -0.31
N GLN A 120 6.33 24.22 0.17
CA GLN A 120 6.05 24.35 1.59
C GLN A 120 6.48 23.11 2.37
N GLN A 121 6.13 21.91 1.89
CA GLN A 121 6.53 20.65 2.54
C GLN A 121 8.05 20.46 2.58
N PHE A 122 8.74 20.83 1.50
CA PHE A 122 10.20 20.78 1.45
C PHE A 122 10.82 21.69 2.51
N ASN A 123 10.39 22.95 2.58
CA ASN A 123 10.88 23.91 3.57
C ASN A 123 10.60 23.49 5.01
N VAL A 124 9.42 22.91 5.28
CA VAL A 124 9.07 22.36 6.60
C VAL A 124 10.02 21.23 6.98
N ARG A 125 10.26 20.27 6.08
CA ARG A 125 11.12 19.12 6.36
C ARG A 125 12.59 19.53 6.56
N GLN A 126 13.06 20.54 5.82
CA GLN A 126 14.40 21.09 6.01
C GLN A 126 14.56 21.68 7.43
N LYS A 127 13.60 22.50 7.87
CA LYS A 127 13.61 23.07 9.23
C LYS A 127 13.50 22.01 10.33
N GLU A 128 12.69 20.98 10.11
CA GLU A 128 12.56 19.86 11.05
C GLU A 128 13.90 19.13 11.21
N TYR A 129 14.62 18.91 10.10
CA TYR A 129 15.93 18.27 10.12
C TYR A 129 16.97 19.10 10.86
N GLU A 130 17.00 20.42 10.61
CA GLU A 130 17.85 21.36 11.36
C GLU A 130 17.54 21.29 12.86
N THR A 131 16.27 21.27 13.24
CA THR A 131 15.83 21.18 14.64
C THR A 131 16.21 19.85 15.31
N MET A 132 16.20 18.74 14.57
CA MET A 132 16.62 17.42 15.07
C MET A 132 18.14 17.28 15.20
N LEU A 133 18.89 17.99 14.35
CA LEU A 133 20.35 18.00 14.40
C LEU A 133 20.87 18.84 15.57
N ASP A 134 20.14 19.91 15.92
CA ASP A 134 20.38 20.74 17.09
C ASP A 134 20.03 20.00 18.38
N ARG A 135 20.97 19.17 18.85
CA ARG A 135 20.91 18.51 20.16
C ARG A 135 21.13 19.54 21.27
N LYS A 136 20.11 20.35 21.58
CA LYS A 136 20.10 21.11 22.83
C LYS A 136 20.09 20.12 24.01
N PRO A 137 20.96 20.30 25.03
CA PRO A 137 20.89 19.49 26.23
C PRO A 137 19.46 19.60 26.79
N PRO A 138 18.86 18.49 27.27
CA PRO A 138 17.57 18.55 27.94
C PRO A 138 17.61 19.62 29.03
N THR A 139 16.63 20.52 29.04
CA THR A 139 16.45 21.44 30.17
C THR A 139 16.35 20.60 31.43
N GLU A 140 17.15 20.91 32.44
CA GLU A 140 17.08 20.21 33.71
C GLU A 140 15.63 20.25 34.23
N PRO A 141 15.06 19.11 34.63
CA PRO A 141 13.73 19.08 35.19
C PRO A 141 13.69 19.95 36.45
N ASP A 142 12.88 21.01 36.41
CA ASP A 142 12.56 21.79 37.59
C ASP A 142 11.60 20.98 38.45
N PHE A 143 12.14 20.26 39.45
CA PHE A 143 11.38 19.44 40.39
C PHE A 143 10.63 20.28 41.44
N LYS A 144 10.67 21.61 41.33
CA LYS A 144 9.79 22.45 42.12
C LYS A 144 8.41 22.38 41.50
N GLU A 145 7.49 21.75 42.21
CA GLU A 145 6.06 21.87 41.99
C GLU A 145 5.72 23.37 42.03
N THR A 146 5.65 24.01 40.85
CA THR A 146 5.08 25.35 40.76
C THR A 146 3.60 25.16 41.03
N VAL A 147 3.19 25.44 42.26
CA VAL A 147 1.78 25.58 42.65
C VAL A 147 1.24 26.85 41.97
N SER A 148 1.16 26.78 40.64
CA SER A 148 0.46 27.69 39.78
C SER A 148 -0.79 26.95 39.35
N ASP A 149 -1.68 26.69 40.32
CA ASP A 149 -3.10 26.71 40.06
C ASP A 149 -3.49 28.18 39.77
N GLY A 150 -2.87 28.71 38.72
CA GLY A 150 -3.06 30.04 38.22
C GLY A 150 -4.35 29.98 37.43
N VAL A 151 -5.34 30.74 37.91
CA VAL A 151 -6.50 31.18 37.14
C VAL A 151 -6.13 31.25 35.66
N ILE A 152 -6.80 30.45 34.82
CA ILE A 152 -6.57 30.32 33.37
C ILE A 152 -6.31 31.73 32.79
N SER A 153 -5.05 32.09 32.56
CA SER A 153 -4.70 33.46 32.14
C SER A 153 -5.16 33.75 30.70
N ASN A 154 -5.43 32.70 29.92
CA ASN A 154 -5.82 32.80 28.51
C ASN A 154 -7.30 32.43 28.28
N MET A 155 -8.19 32.75 29.23
CA MET A 155 -9.65 32.54 29.05
C MET A 155 -10.16 33.25 27.80
N ASP A 156 -9.67 34.45 27.51
CA ASP A 156 -10.06 35.21 26.32
C ASP A 156 -9.70 34.50 25.01
N GLU A 157 -8.56 33.81 24.96
CA GLU A 157 -8.17 33.01 23.79
C GLU A 157 -9.10 31.81 23.62
N LEU A 158 -9.44 31.14 24.73
CA LEU A 158 -10.36 30.01 24.72
C LEU A 158 -11.77 30.42 24.30
N ILE A 159 -12.26 31.55 24.81
CA ILE A 159 -13.55 32.14 24.45
C ILE A 159 -13.55 32.50 22.96
N LYS A 160 -12.52 33.19 22.48
CA LYS A 160 -12.40 33.58 21.08
C LYS A 160 -12.36 32.38 20.15
N LYS A 161 -11.66 31.30 20.54
CA LYS A 161 -11.62 30.05 19.80
C LYS A 161 -13.01 29.42 19.71
N HIS A 162 -13.72 29.30 20.83
CA HIS A 162 -15.09 28.78 20.86
C HIS A 162 -16.06 29.62 20.04
N MET A 163 -15.92 30.95 20.06
CA MET A 163 -16.74 31.85 19.23
C MET A 163 -16.48 31.63 17.73
N ALA A 164 -15.21 31.52 17.33
CA ALA A 164 -14.85 31.29 15.93
C ALA A 164 -15.39 29.95 15.41
N GLU A 165 -15.26 28.88 16.18
CA GLU A 165 -15.81 27.55 15.84
C GLU A 165 -17.33 27.61 15.69
N ARG A 166 -18.03 28.30 16.60
CA ARG A 166 -19.48 28.47 16.52
C ARG A 166 -19.92 29.27 15.29
N ASP A 167 -19.20 30.33 14.95
CA ASP A 167 -19.47 31.15 13.77
C ASP A 167 -19.25 30.38 12.47
N GLU A 168 -18.23 29.51 12.43
CA GLU A 168 -17.96 28.65 11.27
C GLU A 168 -19.06 27.61 11.06
N VAL A 169 -19.50 26.96 12.14
CA VAL A 169 -20.66 26.06 12.14
C VAL A 169 -21.92 26.80 11.67
N LEU A 170 -22.21 27.98 12.22
CA LEU A 170 -23.36 28.79 11.82
C LEU A 170 -23.35 29.16 10.33
N LYS A 171 -22.17 29.45 9.76
CA LYS A 171 -22.02 29.71 8.33
C LYS A 171 -22.24 28.46 7.49
N GLN A 172 -21.76 27.31 7.94
CA GLN A 172 -21.94 26.03 7.24
C GLN A 172 -23.42 25.61 7.16
N TYR A 173 -24.18 25.87 8.23
CA TYR A 173 -25.61 25.56 8.32
C TYR A 173 -26.52 26.76 8.03
N ALA A 174 -25.95 27.87 7.54
CA ALA A 174 -26.74 29.04 7.18
C ALA A 174 -27.70 28.67 6.03
N PRO A 175 -29.02 28.92 6.17
CA PRO A 175 -29.97 28.64 5.10
C PRO A 175 -29.58 29.46 3.87
N LYS A 176 -29.50 28.78 2.71
CA LYS A 176 -29.24 29.43 1.42
C LYS A 176 -30.23 30.60 1.25
N PRO A 177 -29.78 31.81 0.87
CA PRO A 177 -30.66 32.96 0.72
C PRO A 177 -31.88 32.61 -0.12
N LEU A 178 -33.06 32.89 0.41
CA LEU A 178 -34.33 32.68 -0.28
C LEU A 178 -34.32 33.53 -1.56
N ILE A 179 -34.25 32.86 -2.70
CA ILE A 179 -34.62 33.46 -3.98
C ILE A 179 -36.11 33.79 -3.87
N PRO A 180 -36.57 35.03 -4.13
CA PRO A 180 -38.00 35.31 -4.17
C PRO A 180 -38.60 34.55 -5.35
N LEU A 181 -39.32 33.46 -5.07
CA LEU A 181 -40.20 32.80 -6.04
C LEU A 181 -41.65 33.20 -5.71
N PRO A 182 -42.48 33.46 -6.73
CA PRO A 182 -43.76 34.11 -6.55
C PRO A 182 -44.76 33.23 -5.81
N GLU A 183 -45.51 33.92 -4.96
CA GLU A 183 -46.58 33.48 -4.09
C GLU A 183 -47.70 32.76 -4.87
N ASN A 184 -47.80 31.43 -4.71
CA ASN A 184 -49.06 30.74 -4.46
C ASN A 184 -48.87 29.22 -4.34
N THR A 185 -49.39 28.68 -3.24
CA THR A 185 -50.23 27.47 -3.10
C THR A 185 -49.83 26.72 -1.83
N VAL A 186 -50.70 26.81 -0.83
CA VAL A 186 -50.59 26.17 0.49
C VAL A 186 -51.17 24.77 0.40
N GLU A 187 -50.40 23.75 0.78
CA GLU A 187 -50.95 22.43 1.15
C GLU A 187 -50.47 22.04 2.57
N PRO A 188 -51.34 21.48 3.43
CA PRO A 188 -51.01 21.20 4.82
C PRO A 188 -50.27 19.87 4.98
N VAL A 189 -49.08 19.91 5.58
CA VAL A 189 -48.30 18.71 5.94
C VAL A 189 -48.83 18.10 7.24
N LYS A 190 -49.31 16.85 7.17
CA LYS A 190 -49.66 16.02 8.33
C LYS A 190 -48.39 15.60 9.10
N PRO A 191 -48.40 15.56 10.44
CA PRO A 191 -47.26 15.05 11.21
C PRO A 191 -47.24 13.52 11.15
N LYS A 192 -46.11 12.94 10.71
CA LYS A 192 -45.79 11.53 10.93
C LYS A 192 -44.80 11.44 12.07
N GLU A 193 -45.28 10.99 13.23
CA GLU A 193 -44.45 10.32 14.23
C GLU A 193 -43.92 9.01 13.63
N ASN A 194 -42.60 8.87 13.60
CA ASN A 194 -41.87 7.65 13.97
C ASN A 194 -40.37 7.92 13.73
N VAL A 195 -39.69 8.35 14.78
CA VAL A 195 -38.22 8.34 14.84
C VAL A 195 -37.82 6.89 15.12
N THR A 196 -37.39 6.17 14.08
CA THR A 196 -36.55 4.98 14.27
C THR A 196 -35.15 5.48 14.58
N LEU A 197 -34.68 5.24 15.79
CA LEU A 197 -33.30 5.48 16.19
C LEU A 197 -32.41 4.45 15.48
N GLU A 198 -31.83 4.82 14.34
CA GLU A 198 -30.63 4.14 13.86
C GLU A 198 -29.42 4.63 14.67
N PRO A 199 -28.58 3.74 15.21
CA PRO A 199 -27.33 4.17 15.82
C PRO A 199 -26.37 4.67 14.74
N GLU A 200 -26.17 5.99 14.72
CA GLU A 200 -25.08 6.64 13.99
C GLU A 200 -23.72 6.26 14.60
N ASN A 201 -23.23 5.06 14.29
CA ASN A 201 -21.83 4.76 14.50
C ASN A 201 -21.29 3.81 13.42
N PRO A 202 -20.42 4.27 12.50
CA PRO A 202 -19.86 3.45 11.41
C PRO A 202 -18.99 2.28 11.91
N LEU A 203 -18.69 2.24 13.22
CA LEU A 203 -17.98 1.15 13.87
C LEU A 203 -18.90 -0.05 14.15
N GLU A 204 -20.16 0.17 14.54
CA GLU A 204 -21.12 -0.91 14.85
C GLU A 204 -21.58 -1.66 13.61
N ALA A 205 -21.79 -0.97 12.49
CA ALA A 205 -22.09 -1.60 11.20
C ALA A 205 -20.93 -2.49 10.71
N LYS A 206 -19.68 -2.10 10.97
CA LYS A 206 -18.50 -2.92 10.67
C LYS A 206 -18.41 -4.13 11.58
N VAL A 207 -18.72 -3.99 12.88
CA VAL A 207 -18.74 -5.10 13.82
C VAL A 207 -19.84 -6.11 13.46
N SER A 208 -21.04 -5.64 13.09
CA SER A 208 -22.13 -6.52 12.64
C SER A 208 -21.75 -7.28 11.37
N THR A 209 -21.25 -6.57 10.35
CA THR A 209 -20.86 -7.20 9.07
C THR A 209 -19.66 -8.15 9.22
N LEU A 210 -18.75 -7.90 10.17
CA LEU A 210 -17.68 -8.84 10.50
C LEU A 210 -18.20 -10.07 11.24
N SER A 211 -19.15 -9.89 12.16
CA SER A 211 -19.81 -10.99 12.86
C SER A 211 -20.52 -11.92 11.88
N ASP A 212 -21.25 -11.37 10.89
CA ASP A 212 -21.92 -12.15 9.85
C ASP A 212 -20.95 -12.90 8.94
N LYS A 213 -19.77 -12.31 8.66
CA LYS A 213 -18.71 -13.00 7.90
C LYS A 213 -18.07 -14.13 8.70
N ILE A 214 -17.92 -13.96 10.01
CA ILE A 214 -17.36 -14.98 10.91
C ILE A 214 -18.30 -16.18 10.98
N THR A 215 -19.60 -15.97 11.14
CA THR A 215 -20.59 -17.07 11.19
C THR A 215 -20.63 -17.86 9.87
N ALA A 216 -20.59 -17.17 8.72
CA ALA A 216 -20.54 -17.81 7.40
C ALA A 216 -19.24 -18.62 7.18
N LEU A 217 -18.10 -18.12 7.66
CA LEU A 217 -16.82 -18.85 7.59
C LEU A 217 -16.82 -20.10 8.47
N LEU A 218 -17.38 -20.01 9.68
CA LEU A 218 -17.50 -21.16 10.58
C LEU A 218 -18.36 -22.27 9.96
N GLU A 219 -19.46 -21.90 9.29
CA GLU A 219 -20.31 -22.86 8.57
C GLU A 219 -19.55 -23.54 7.42
N GLN A 220 -18.76 -22.80 6.64
CA GLN A 220 -17.93 -23.39 5.57
C GLN A 220 -16.86 -24.35 6.12
N ILE A 221 -16.23 -24.00 7.25
CA ILE A 221 -15.25 -24.86 7.91
C ILE A 221 -15.90 -26.16 8.38
N GLN A 222 -17.10 -26.10 8.96
CA GLN A 222 -17.88 -27.28 9.37
C GLN A 222 -18.15 -28.23 8.19
N ILE A 223 -18.59 -27.69 7.05
CA ILE A 223 -18.87 -28.45 5.83
C ILE A 223 -17.59 -29.11 5.28
N LEU A 224 -16.46 -28.39 5.35
CA LEU A 224 -15.17 -28.94 4.92
C LEU A 224 -14.69 -30.06 5.84
N GLN A 225 -14.85 -29.94 7.15
CA GLN A 225 -14.54 -31.01 8.11
C GLN A 225 -15.38 -32.26 7.82
N GLU A 226 -16.69 -32.12 7.63
CA GLU A 226 -17.57 -33.25 7.31
C GLU A 226 -17.18 -33.94 5.98
N LYS A 227 -16.74 -33.17 4.98
CA LYS A 227 -16.24 -33.72 3.71
C LYS A 227 -14.92 -34.46 3.90
N VAL A 228 -14.00 -33.95 4.70
CA VAL A 228 -12.72 -34.60 5.01
C VAL A 228 -12.95 -35.91 5.76
N ASP A 229 -13.85 -35.94 6.73
CA ASP A 229 -14.20 -37.15 7.48
C ASP A 229 -14.82 -38.23 6.58
N LYS A 230 -15.71 -37.84 5.66
CA LYS A 230 -16.28 -38.74 4.65
C LYS A 230 -15.22 -39.31 3.70
N ILE A 231 -14.19 -38.53 3.35
CA ILE A 231 -13.07 -39.00 2.53
C ILE A 231 -12.18 -39.96 3.33
N HIS A 232 -11.93 -39.69 4.60
CA HIS A 232 -11.13 -40.54 5.49
C HIS A 232 -11.78 -41.93 5.71
N ILE A 233 -13.11 -41.95 5.86
CA ILE A 233 -13.88 -43.20 6.00
C ILE A 233 -13.85 -44.03 4.70
N LYS A 234 -13.91 -43.40 3.52
CA LYS A 234 -13.80 -44.10 2.23
C LYS A 234 -12.42 -44.69 1.95
N SER A 235 -11.35 -44.12 2.51
CA SER A 235 -9.98 -44.60 2.31
C SER A 235 -9.59 -45.79 3.22
N THR A 236 -10.37 -46.06 4.27
CA THR A 236 -10.03 -47.06 5.32
C THR A 236 -10.66 -48.44 5.05
N VAL A 237 -11.50 -48.61 4.02
CA VAL A 237 -12.19 -49.87 3.71
C VAL A 237 -11.78 -50.39 2.33
N LEU A 238 -10.61 -51.04 2.22
CA LEU A 238 -10.30 -52.04 1.21
C LEU A 238 -9.64 -53.26 1.88
N PRO A 239 -10.01 -54.51 1.51
CA PRO A 239 -9.77 -55.69 2.34
C PRO A 239 -8.37 -56.30 2.16
N ASN A 240 -7.80 -56.75 3.28
CA ASN A 240 -6.63 -57.62 3.38
C ASN A 240 -6.81 -58.97 2.65
N VAL A 241 -5.81 -59.42 1.88
CA VAL A 241 -5.56 -60.83 1.50
C VAL A 241 -4.03 -61.06 1.42
N PRO A 242 -3.49 -62.22 1.87
CA PRO A 242 -2.11 -62.37 2.33
C PRO A 242 -1.13 -62.82 1.24
N THR A 243 0.13 -62.41 1.37
CA THR A 243 1.26 -62.88 0.56
C THR A 243 1.88 -64.12 1.19
N ASP A 244 1.79 -65.25 0.49
CA ASP A 244 2.56 -66.46 0.77
C ASP A 244 3.58 -66.70 -0.35
N SER A 245 4.83 -66.92 0.09
CA SER A 245 5.99 -67.61 -0.49
C SER A 245 6.08 -67.90 -2.01
N VAL A 246 7.26 -67.62 -2.61
CA VAL A 246 8.23 -68.62 -3.14
C VAL A 246 9.40 -67.90 -3.87
N ILE A 247 10.62 -68.27 -3.47
CA ILE A 247 11.99 -67.97 -3.96
C ILE A 247 12.24 -68.88 -5.21
N PRO A 248 13.13 -68.66 -6.22
CA PRO A 248 14.54 -68.32 -6.01
C PRO A 248 15.35 -67.53 -7.06
N THR A 249 16.56 -67.25 -6.57
CA THR A 249 17.82 -66.66 -7.03
C THR A 249 18.45 -67.19 -8.34
N ASP A 250 19.12 -66.28 -9.06
CA ASP A 250 20.44 -66.44 -9.71
C ASP A 250 20.86 -65.01 -10.17
N THR A 251 21.90 -64.33 -9.66
CA THR A 251 23.34 -64.59 -9.55
C THR A 251 24.06 -64.82 -10.89
N VAL A 252 24.45 -63.74 -11.57
CA VAL A 252 25.73 -63.70 -12.32
C VAL A 252 26.34 -62.29 -12.23
N VAL A 253 27.52 -62.24 -11.61
CA VAL A 253 28.48 -61.13 -11.55
C VAL A 253 29.49 -61.30 -12.69
N PRO A 254 29.98 -60.24 -13.36
CA PRO A 254 31.26 -60.30 -14.07
C PRO A 254 32.36 -59.67 -13.21
N THR A 255 33.24 -60.52 -12.68
CA THR A 255 34.52 -60.14 -12.05
C THR A 255 35.57 -59.99 -13.15
N LEU A 256 36.12 -58.79 -13.30
CA LEU A 256 37.38 -58.55 -14.00
C LEU A 256 38.48 -58.42 -12.95
N GLN A 257 39.47 -59.32 -12.98
CA GLN A 257 40.74 -59.16 -12.30
C GLN A 257 41.88 -58.93 -13.31
N PRO A 258 42.93 -58.18 -12.92
CA PRO A 258 44.10 -57.85 -13.73
C PRO A 258 45.32 -58.73 -13.40
N GLU A 259 46.25 -58.90 -14.35
CA GLU A 259 47.71 -59.19 -14.16
C GLU A 259 48.32 -59.35 -15.59
N GLN A 260 49.20 -58.47 -16.08
CA GLN A 260 50.65 -58.28 -15.85
C GLN A 260 51.57 -59.08 -16.80
N GLU A 261 52.55 -58.35 -17.38
CA GLU A 261 53.84 -58.76 -17.99
C GLU A 261 53.79 -59.65 -19.25
N ARG A 262 54.51 -59.38 -20.35
CA ARG A 262 55.82 -58.76 -20.62
C ARG A 262 55.83 -58.01 -21.95
#